data_AF-A0A7K4F002-F1
#
_entry.id   AF-A0A7K4F002-F1
#
_cell.length_a   1.000
_cell.length_b   1.000
_cell.length_c   1.000
_cell.angle_alpha   90.00
_cell.angle_beta   90.00
_cell.angle_gamma   90.00
#
_symmetry.space_group_name_H-M   'P 1'
#
loop_
_entity.id
_entity.type
_entity.pdbx_description
1 polymer ?
#
loop_
_entity_poly.entity_id
_entity_poly.type
_entity_poly.pdbx_seq_one_letter_code
_entity_poly.pdbx_strand_id
1 'polypeptide(L)'
;GMDGTMCRGGYFHGVLAAYFHEVQENNMPLPPDYKSICDELIGSSNYQDCVHGLGHGLVHFFGEELNSSLNMCHEMSFYQDRLCVKGVMMQHTDNVLTRKGITQDVVSNICNESQLEKYDFIECNMSLGTTLSFFTNHDLDEGKKLCELIQNNDAQTQCVEGLMLEINDSEKYETAPLTESIREKYQPQFTTDSVIDIRSPAMVSSFEHIPDIGLITFSIDSPQYVIVYIPLELISEKMLVTVNGNIPRELTTSNNVLGEKIAMVRFVPQNAGVVMIMPFE
;
A
#
# COMPACT_ATOMS: atom_id res chain seq x y z
N GLY A 1 7.30 8.15 23.18
CA GLY A 1 7.95 8.44 21.89
C GLY A 1 6.93 9.07 20.98
N MET A 2 7.34 9.87 20.00
CA MET A 2 6.46 10.27 18.90
C MET A 2 6.12 8.97 18.14
N ASP A 3 4.87 8.54 18.20
CA ASP A 3 4.40 7.25 17.65
C ASP A 3 4.14 7.29 16.14
N GLY A 4 4.68 8.30 15.44
CA GLY A 4 4.48 8.52 14.00
C GLY A 4 3.09 9.05 13.62
N THR A 5 2.12 9.03 14.53
CA THR A 5 0.72 9.41 14.23
C THR A 5 0.56 10.90 14.01
N MET A 6 1.34 11.74 14.71
CA MET A 6 1.32 13.21 14.58
C MET A 6 1.81 13.73 13.22
N CYS A 7 2.51 12.90 12.43
CA CYS A 7 3.04 13.28 11.11
C CYS A 7 2.59 12.32 10.00
N ARG A 8 1.48 11.59 10.18
CA ARG A 8 0.93 10.64 9.17
C ARG A 8 2.00 9.67 8.63
N GLY A 9 2.78 9.06 9.52
CA GLY A 9 3.87 8.17 9.12
C GLY A 9 5.19 8.88 8.79
N GLY A 10 5.23 10.22 8.82
CA GLY A 10 6.42 11.02 8.49
C GLY A 10 7.69 10.69 9.28
N TYR A 11 7.56 10.09 10.47
CA TYR A 11 8.69 9.50 11.18
C TYR A 11 9.36 8.38 10.36
N PHE A 12 8.57 7.41 9.87
CA PHE A 12 9.07 6.33 9.05
C PHE A 12 9.63 6.83 7.71
N HIS A 13 8.98 7.81 7.09
CA HIS A 13 9.44 8.39 5.82
C HIS A 13 10.84 8.98 6.00
N GLY A 14 11.04 9.83 7.01
CA GLY A 14 12.32 10.48 7.27
C GLY A 14 13.42 9.51 7.70
N VAL A 15 13.12 8.55 8.58
CA VAL A 15 14.09 7.56 9.05
C VAL A 15 14.57 6.66 7.91
N LEU A 16 13.65 6.13 7.11
CA LEU A 16 14.01 5.22 6.01
C LEU A 16 14.70 5.99 4.87
N ALA A 17 14.23 7.19 4.53
CA ALA A 17 14.92 8.06 3.58
C ALA A 17 16.37 8.33 4.00
N ALA A 18 16.59 8.73 5.26
CA ALA A 18 17.93 9.02 5.78
C ALA A 18 18.83 7.78 5.80
N TYR A 19 18.31 6.65 6.28
CA TYR A 19 19.06 5.39 6.35
C TYR A 19 19.51 4.93 4.96
N PHE A 20 18.60 4.83 3.99
CA PHE A 20 18.93 4.36 2.65
C PHE A 20 19.80 5.36 1.86
N HIS A 21 19.65 6.66 2.12
CA HIS A 21 20.58 7.68 1.61
C HIS A 21 22.00 7.46 2.16
N GLU A 22 22.16 7.22 3.46
CA GLU A 22 23.47 6.95 4.08
C GLU A 22 24.09 5.65 3.55
N VAL A 23 23.29 4.60 3.33
CA VAL A 23 23.76 3.35 2.70
C VAL A 23 24.34 3.63 1.31
N GLN A 24 23.63 4.43 0.51
CA GLN A 24 24.05 4.83 -0.83
C GLN A 24 25.32 5.68 -0.82
N GLU A 25 25.39 6.72 0.02
CA GLU A 25 26.56 7.62 0.11
C GLU A 25 27.83 6.87 0.54
N ASN A 26 27.69 5.87 1.39
CA ASN A 26 28.79 5.02 1.85
C ASN A 26 29.16 3.90 0.85
N ASN A 27 28.54 3.85 -0.33
CA ASN A 27 28.70 2.79 -1.33
C ASN A 27 28.46 1.38 -0.76
N MET A 28 27.54 1.25 0.19
CA MET A 28 27.13 -0.03 0.73
C MET A 28 26.07 -0.67 -0.19
N PRO A 29 26.04 -2.01 -0.30
CA PRO A 29 24.97 -2.67 -1.04
C PRO A 29 23.62 -2.46 -0.33
N LEU A 30 22.53 -2.58 -1.10
CA LEU A 30 21.18 -2.62 -0.54
C LEU A 30 21.13 -3.75 0.52
N PRO A 31 20.61 -3.50 1.73
CA PRO A 31 20.45 -4.53 2.74
C PRO A 31 19.67 -5.72 2.19
N PRO A 32 20.18 -6.97 2.30
CA PRO A 32 19.54 -8.14 1.71
C PRO A 32 18.17 -8.47 2.36
N ASP A 33 17.94 -7.93 3.56
CA ASP A 33 16.75 -8.09 4.40
C ASP A 33 15.80 -6.88 4.32
N TYR A 34 15.93 -6.01 3.31
CA TYR A 34 15.11 -4.79 3.18
C TYR A 34 13.60 -5.07 3.26
N LYS A 35 13.15 -6.23 2.75
CA LYS A 35 11.73 -6.64 2.74
C LYS A 35 11.15 -6.86 4.14
N SER A 36 12.01 -7.22 5.10
CA SER A 36 11.63 -7.59 6.47
C SER A 36 11.90 -6.49 7.51
N ILE A 37 12.45 -5.34 7.10
CA ILE A 37 12.77 -4.22 8.03
C ILE A 37 11.52 -3.78 8.83
N CYS A 38 10.33 -3.93 8.26
CA CYS A 38 9.08 -3.53 8.89
C CYS A 38 8.36 -4.66 9.65
N ASP A 39 8.88 -5.90 9.67
CA ASP A 39 8.14 -7.07 10.15
C ASP A 39 7.76 -6.98 11.64
N GLU A 40 8.58 -6.34 12.46
CA GLU A 40 8.28 -6.12 13.88
C GLU A 40 7.02 -5.27 14.11
N LEU A 41 6.54 -4.56 13.08
CA LEU A 41 5.36 -3.71 13.14
C LEU A 41 4.09 -4.41 12.64
N ILE A 42 4.18 -5.64 12.12
CA ILE A 42 3.03 -6.38 11.57
C ILE A 42 1.88 -6.42 12.59
N GLY A 43 0.67 -6.11 12.13
CA GLY A 43 -0.52 -6.03 12.99
C GLY A 43 -0.69 -4.71 13.74
N SER A 44 0.24 -3.77 13.62
CA SER A 44 0.05 -2.38 14.03
C SER A 44 -0.36 -1.50 12.84
N SER A 45 -0.91 -0.31 13.12
CA SER A 45 -1.14 0.69 12.08
C SER A 45 0.15 1.26 11.50
N ASN A 46 1.29 1.08 12.18
CA ASN A 46 2.59 1.63 11.78
C ASN A 46 3.29 0.78 10.72
N TYR A 47 2.86 -0.48 10.52
CA TYR A 47 3.40 -1.33 9.48
C TYR A 47 3.26 -0.70 8.09
N GLN A 48 2.07 -0.15 7.80
CA GLN A 48 1.81 0.46 6.49
C GLN A 48 2.71 1.68 6.25
N ASP A 49 2.90 2.51 7.29
CA ASP A 49 3.70 3.73 7.23
C ASP A 49 5.18 3.40 7.07
N CYS A 50 5.64 2.30 7.69
CA CYS A 50 6.98 1.77 7.50
C CYS A 50 7.20 1.28 6.06
N VAL A 51 6.32 0.44 5.52
CA VAL A 51 6.47 -0.08 4.15
C VAL A 51 6.35 1.04 3.11
N HIS A 52 5.48 2.03 3.34
CA HIS A 52 5.43 3.24 2.52
C HIS A 52 6.74 4.03 2.62
N GLY A 53 7.25 4.28 3.83
CA GLY A 53 8.54 4.93 4.05
C GLY A 53 9.72 4.19 3.43
N LEU A 54 9.66 2.85 3.32
CA LEU A 54 10.66 2.04 2.63
C LEU A 54 10.72 2.42 1.14
N GLY A 55 9.56 2.67 0.52
CA GLY A 55 9.49 3.19 -0.86
C GLY A 55 10.24 4.53 -1.03
N HIS A 56 10.07 5.47 -0.10
CA HIS A 56 10.88 6.70 -0.08
C HIS A 56 12.37 6.38 0.02
N GLY A 57 12.75 5.50 0.96
CA GLY A 57 14.12 5.04 1.14
C GLY A 57 14.75 4.47 -0.13
N LEU A 58 14.02 3.64 -0.88
CA LEU A 58 14.52 3.06 -2.13
C LEU A 58 14.81 4.13 -3.19
N VAL A 59 13.99 5.18 -3.29
CA VAL A 59 14.28 6.33 -4.18
C VAL A 59 15.54 7.06 -3.74
N HIS A 60 15.78 7.21 -2.44
CA HIS A 60 17.04 7.77 -1.94
C HIS A 60 18.25 6.86 -2.21
N PHE A 61 18.06 5.54 -2.23
CA PHE A 61 19.13 4.58 -2.54
C PHE A 61 19.47 4.54 -4.03
N PHE A 62 18.47 4.52 -4.91
CA PHE A 62 18.67 4.41 -6.37
C PHE A 62 18.77 5.75 -7.09
N GLY A 63 18.43 6.87 -6.43
CA GLY A 63 18.52 8.21 -6.98
C GLY A 63 17.51 8.46 -8.10
N GLU A 64 17.99 8.73 -9.32
CA GLU A 64 17.12 9.03 -10.47
C GLU A 64 16.61 7.76 -11.21
N GLU A 65 17.10 6.58 -10.82
CA GLU A 65 16.72 5.30 -11.41
C GLU A 65 15.38 4.79 -10.84
N LEU A 66 14.27 5.41 -11.25
CA LEU A 66 12.91 5.06 -10.80
C LEU A 66 12.61 3.56 -10.92
N ASN A 67 12.94 2.96 -12.07
CA ASN A 67 12.66 1.54 -12.33
C ASN A 67 13.39 0.62 -11.35
N SER A 68 14.58 0.99 -10.88
CA SER A 68 15.29 0.19 -9.86
C SER A 68 14.55 0.20 -8.53
N SER A 69 13.94 1.33 -8.15
CA SER A 69 13.14 1.42 -6.92
C SER A 69 11.85 0.60 -7.03
N LEU A 70 11.15 0.70 -8.17
CA LEU A 70 9.92 -0.07 -8.43
C LEU A 70 10.18 -1.57 -8.44
N ASN A 71 11.23 -2.01 -9.11
CA ASN A 71 11.61 -3.42 -9.16
C ASN A 71 11.80 -4.02 -7.75
N MET A 72 12.32 -3.26 -6.79
CA MET A 72 12.45 -3.74 -5.39
C MET A 72 11.10 -3.83 -4.69
N CYS A 73 10.17 -2.92 -4.93
CA CYS A 73 8.81 -3.03 -4.40
C CYS A 73 8.07 -4.26 -4.97
N HIS A 74 8.22 -4.52 -6.28
CA HIS A 74 7.55 -5.65 -6.95
C HIS A 74 8.05 -7.04 -6.51
N GLU A 75 9.19 -7.11 -5.82
CA GLU A 75 9.66 -8.35 -5.20
C GLU A 75 9.04 -8.65 -3.82
N MET A 76 8.18 -7.78 -3.31
CA MET A 76 7.51 -7.92 -2.01
C MET A 76 6.14 -8.62 -2.16
N SER A 77 5.44 -8.89 -1.05
CA SER A 77 4.05 -9.38 -1.13
C SER A 77 3.16 -8.39 -1.88
N PHE A 78 2.02 -8.84 -2.40
CA PHE A 78 1.12 -7.98 -3.17
C PHE A 78 0.78 -6.68 -2.45
N TYR A 79 0.44 -6.76 -1.17
CA TYR A 79 0.09 -5.56 -0.43
C TYR A 79 1.31 -4.70 -0.07
N GLN A 80 2.44 -5.33 0.26
CA GLN A 80 3.69 -4.61 0.50
C GLN A 80 4.14 -3.85 -0.75
N ASP A 81 4.08 -4.47 -1.93
CA ASP A 81 4.34 -3.87 -3.23
C ASP A 81 3.52 -2.59 -3.40
N ARG A 82 2.18 -2.69 -3.24
CA ARG A 82 1.29 -1.53 -3.40
C ARG A 82 1.63 -0.37 -2.46
N LEU A 83 1.97 -0.66 -1.21
CA LEU A 83 2.38 0.37 -0.24
C LEU A 83 3.75 0.97 -0.58
N CYS A 84 4.71 0.14 -0.97
CA CYS A 84 6.07 0.54 -1.31
C CYS A 84 6.07 1.42 -2.57
N VAL A 85 5.36 1.01 -3.62
CA VAL A 85 5.19 1.78 -4.87
C VAL A 85 4.62 3.17 -4.59
N LYS A 86 3.63 3.29 -3.69
CA LYS A 86 3.11 4.60 -3.29
C LYS A 86 4.18 5.53 -2.71
N GLY A 87 5.04 5.01 -1.84
CA GLY A 87 6.15 5.79 -1.29
C GLY A 87 7.20 6.15 -2.33
N VAL A 88 7.52 5.21 -3.23
CA VAL A 88 8.42 5.46 -4.38
C VAL A 88 7.87 6.60 -5.25
N MET A 89 6.59 6.52 -5.63
CA MET A 89 5.99 7.50 -6.51
C MET A 89 5.87 8.87 -5.86
N MET A 90 5.47 8.96 -4.59
CA MET A 90 5.43 10.22 -3.85
C MET A 90 6.81 10.87 -3.78
N GLN A 91 7.86 10.10 -3.45
CA GLN A 91 9.22 10.65 -3.40
C GLN A 91 9.73 11.04 -4.80
N HIS A 92 9.42 10.25 -5.82
CA HIS A 92 9.81 10.52 -7.20
C HIS A 92 9.18 11.83 -7.70
N THR A 93 7.87 12.00 -7.51
CA THR A 93 7.16 13.19 -7.97
C THR A 93 7.65 14.44 -7.26
N ASP A 94 7.87 14.37 -5.94
CA ASP A 94 8.44 15.46 -5.15
C ASP A 94 9.85 15.83 -5.63
N ASN A 95 10.74 14.85 -5.81
CA ASN A 95 12.11 15.07 -6.28
C ASN A 95 12.14 15.77 -7.65
N VAL A 96 11.32 15.31 -8.59
CA VAL A 96 11.28 15.86 -9.94
C VAL A 96 10.72 17.29 -9.93
N LEU A 97 9.59 17.55 -9.26
CA LEU A 97 9.00 18.88 -9.18
C LEU A 97 9.91 19.87 -8.45
N THR A 98 10.54 19.46 -7.34
CA THR A 98 11.49 20.29 -6.59
C THR A 98 12.70 20.67 -7.44
N ARG A 99 13.27 19.72 -8.19
CA ARG A 99 14.50 19.97 -8.98
C ARG A 99 14.25 20.69 -10.30
N LYS A 100 13.17 20.34 -11.00
CA LYS A 100 12.88 20.83 -12.36
C LYS A 100 11.84 21.95 -12.40
N GLY A 101 11.14 22.19 -11.29
CA GLY A 101 10.04 23.13 -11.21
C GLY A 101 8.75 22.59 -11.83
N ILE A 102 7.66 23.31 -11.60
CA ILE A 102 6.33 22.97 -12.10
C ILE A 102 6.12 23.68 -13.43
N THR A 103 6.30 22.95 -14.53
CA THR A 103 6.02 23.42 -15.88
C THR A 103 5.13 22.42 -16.60
N GLN A 104 4.48 22.85 -17.69
CA GLN A 104 3.68 21.97 -18.56
C GLN A 104 4.47 20.71 -18.96
N ASP A 105 5.71 20.89 -19.43
CA ASP A 105 6.55 19.78 -19.88
C ASP A 105 6.89 18.80 -18.75
N VAL A 106 7.22 19.31 -17.56
CA VAL A 106 7.53 18.45 -16.41
C VAL A 106 6.29 17.69 -15.96
N VAL A 107 5.16 18.38 -15.74
CA VAL A 107 3.93 17.76 -15.21
C VAL A 107 3.33 16.76 -16.20
N SER A 108 3.34 17.03 -17.51
CA SER A 108 2.82 16.09 -18.50
C SER A 108 3.66 14.83 -18.66
N ASN A 109 4.97 14.87 -18.36
CA ASN A 109 5.91 13.79 -18.68
C ASN A 109 6.47 13.05 -17.45
N ILE A 110 6.17 13.52 -16.23
CA ILE A 110 6.67 12.89 -14.99
C ILE A 110 6.19 11.43 -14.83
N CYS A 111 4.95 11.16 -15.20
CA CYS A 111 4.35 9.83 -15.19
C CYS A 111 4.14 9.36 -16.63
N ASN A 112 5.07 8.57 -17.16
CA ASN A 112 5.02 8.11 -18.53
C ASN A 112 4.37 6.71 -18.65
N GLU A 113 3.19 6.64 -19.24
CA GLU A 113 2.41 5.40 -19.44
C GLU A 113 3.19 4.32 -20.19
N SER A 114 4.09 4.69 -21.11
CA SER A 114 4.88 3.73 -21.88
C SER A 114 6.03 3.08 -21.10
N GLN A 115 6.36 3.63 -19.92
CA GLN A 115 7.49 3.18 -19.10
C GLN A 115 7.05 2.54 -17.78
N LEU A 116 5.77 2.67 -17.43
CA LEU A 116 5.21 2.21 -16.16
C LEU A 116 4.21 1.09 -16.41
N GLU A 117 4.16 0.14 -15.49
CA GLU A 117 3.04 -0.80 -15.45
C GLU A 117 1.74 -0.05 -15.15
N LYS A 118 0.60 -0.68 -15.46
CA LYS A 118 -0.71 -0.02 -15.34
C LYS A 118 -0.97 0.52 -13.92
N TYR A 119 -0.63 -0.26 -12.89
CA TYR A 119 -0.82 0.16 -11.51
C TYR A 119 0.13 1.31 -11.14
N ASP A 120 1.41 1.18 -11.48
CA ASP A 120 2.42 2.21 -11.23
C ASP A 120 2.08 3.52 -11.91
N PHE A 121 1.55 3.47 -13.13
CA PHE A 121 1.09 4.66 -13.84
C PHE A 121 -0.05 5.37 -13.09
N ILE A 122 -1.02 4.61 -12.58
CA ILE A 122 -2.12 5.15 -11.77
C ILE A 122 -1.56 5.79 -10.49
N GLU A 123 -0.73 5.06 -9.74
CA GLU A 123 -0.16 5.55 -8.48
C GLU A 123 0.78 6.73 -8.68
N CYS A 124 1.52 6.78 -9.79
CA CYS A 124 2.35 7.93 -10.13
C CYS A 124 1.50 9.18 -10.30
N ASN A 125 0.40 9.10 -11.06
CA ASN A 125 -0.48 10.26 -11.27
C ASN A 125 -1.23 10.67 -10.00
N MET A 126 -1.67 9.70 -9.18
CA MET A 126 -2.25 10.01 -7.87
C MET A 126 -1.22 10.70 -6.96
N SER A 127 0.01 10.18 -6.89
CA SER A 127 1.10 10.75 -6.09
C SER A 127 1.53 12.14 -6.57
N LEU A 128 1.47 12.40 -7.89
CA LEU A 128 1.66 13.73 -8.46
C LEU A 128 0.60 14.69 -7.93
N GLY A 129 -0.68 14.29 -7.92
CA GLY A 129 -1.77 15.07 -7.32
C GLY A 129 -1.53 15.40 -5.86
N THR A 130 -1.16 14.39 -5.07
CA THR A 130 -0.80 14.56 -3.66
C THR A 130 0.38 15.52 -3.49
N THR A 131 1.43 15.40 -4.31
CA THR A 131 2.60 16.28 -4.26
C THR A 131 2.22 17.72 -4.60
N LEU A 132 1.44 17.93 -5.65
CA LEU A 132 0.97 19.26 -6.06
C LEU A 132 0.17 19.95 -4.96
N SER A 133 -0.57 19.19 -4.14
CA SER A 133 -1.27 19.75 -2.98
C SER A 133 -0.32 20.48 -2.02
N PHE A 134 0.90 19.95 -1.79
CA PHE A 134 1.88 20.61 -0.94
C PHE A 134 2.44 21.88 -1.61
N PHE A 135 2.69 21.84 -2.92
CA PHE A 135 3.19 22.99 -3.68
C PHE A 135 2.19 24.13 -3.80
N THR A 136 0.89 23.84 -3.76
CA THR A 136 -0.18 24.85 -3.77
C THR A 136 -0.68 25.18 -2.36
N ASN A 137 0.02 24.75 -1.32
CA ASN A 137 -0.39 24.95 0.07
C ASN A 137 -1.84 24.50 0.33
N HIS A 138 -2.20 23.36 -0.25
CA HIS A 138 -3.51 22.72 -0.22
C HIS A 138 -4.64 23.55 -0.86
N ASP A 139 -4.32 24.53 -1.71
CA ASP A 139 -5.32 25.19 -2.55
C ASP A 139 -5.78 24.23 -3.67
N LEU A 140 -7.05 23.80 -3.56
CA LEU A 140 -7.66 22.85 -4.48
C LEU A 140 -7.78 23.40 -5.90
N ASP A 141 -8.13 24.69 -6.05
CA ASP A 141 -8.37 25.30 -7.36
C ASP A 141 -7.04 25.55 -8.08
N GLU A 142 -6.01 25.95 -7.35
CA GLU A 142 -4.64 26.06 -7.88
C GLU A 142 -4.08 24.68 -8.25
N GLY A 143 -4.23 23.68 -7.38
CA GLY A 143 -3.75 22.31 -7.64
C GLY A 143 -4.42 21.69 -8.86
N LYS A 144 -5.74 21.89 -9.05
CA LYS A 144 -6.46 21.41 -10.23
C LYS A 144 -5.93 22.00 -11.53
N LYS A 145 -5.61 23.30 -11.56
CA LYS A 145 -5.00 23.95 -12.74
C LYS A 145 -3.66 23.32 -13.11
N LEU A 146 -2.90 22.83 -12.13
CA LEU A 146 -1.66 22.11 -12.37
C LEU A 146 -1.92 20.69 -12.91
N CYS A 147 -2.91 19.97 -12.39
CA CYS A 147 -3.32 18.69 -12.98
C CYS A 147 -3.87 18.84 -14.41
N GLU A 148 -4.49 19.98 -14.76
CA GLU A 148 -4.95 20.31 -16.12
C GLU A 148 -3.82 20.41 -17.16
N LEU A 149 -2.56 20.46 -16.71
CA LEU A 149 -1.40 20.36 -17.59
C LEU A 149 -1.21 18.92 -18.10
N ILE A 150 -1.85 17.90 -17.53
CA ILE A 150 -1.73 16.51 -18.00
C ILE A 150 -2.65 16.30 -19.21
N GLN A 151 -2.07 15.86 -20.34
CA GLN A 151 -2.82 15.69 -21.59
C GLN A 151 -3.71 14.43 -21.62
N ASN A 152 -3.30 13.37 -20.91
CA ASN A 152 -4.08 12.15 -20.80
C ASN A 152 -5.21 12.37 -19.78
N ASN A 153 -6.46 12.23 -20.21
CA ASN A 153 -7.65 12.50 -19.37
C ASN A 153 -7.75 11.57 -18.15
N ASP A 154 -7.37 10.30 -18.28
CA ASP A 154 -7.41 9.33 -17.18
C ASP A 154 -6.35 9.68 -16.14
N ALA A 155 -5.13 10.02 -16.59
CA ALA A 155 -4.04 10.49 -15.75
C ALA A 155 -4.36 11.82 -15.05
N GLN A 156 -4.98 12.77 -15.78
CA GLN A 156 -5.48 14.02 -15.20
C GLN A 156 -6.50 13.74 -14.10
N THR A 157 -7.44 12.82 -14.33
CA THR A 157 -8.45 12.43 -13.34
C THR A 157 -7.80 11.86 -12.09
N GLN A 158 -6.83 10.94 -12.26
CA GLN A 158 -6.06 10.36 -11.16
C GLN A 158 -5.27 11.41 -10.37
N CYS A 159 -4.67 12.40 -11.04
CA CYS A 159 -4.02 13.54 -10.40
C CYS A 159 -5.01 14.34 -9.54
N VAL A 160 -6.18 14.66 -10.08
CA VAL A 160 -7.21 15.39 -9.33
C VAL A 160 -7.72 14.56 -8.14
N GLU A 161 -7.88 13.25 -8.31
CA GLU A 161 -8.25 12.34 -7.22
C GLU A 161 -7.20 12.31 -6.10
N GLY A 162 -5.91 12.15 -6.44
CA GLY A 162 -4.81 12.18 -5.47
C GLY A 162 -4.69 13.51 -4.72
N LEU A 163 -4.88 14.63 -5.43
CA LEU A 163 -4.97 15.98 -4.86
C LEU A 163 -6.12 16.09 -3.85
N MET A 164 -7.32 15.67 -4.25
CA MET A 164 -8.50 15.71 -3.40
C MET A 164 -8.39 14.80 -2.18
N LEU A 165 -7.78 13.62 -2.32
CA LEU A 165 -7.56 12.71 -1.20
C LEU A 165 -6.68 13.36 -0.14
N GLU A 166 -5.58 14.02 -0.54
CA GLU A 166 -4.68 14.67 0.42
C GLU A 166 -5.33 15.85 1.13
N ILE A 167 -6.03 16.71 0.39
CA ILE A 167 -6.74 17.87 0.96
C ILE A 167 -7.87 17.42 1.90
N ASN A 168 -8.70 16.45 1.49
CA ASN A 168 -9.80 15.98 2.35
C ASN A 168 -9.30 15.26 3.60
N ASP A 169 -8.20 14.53 3.50
CA ASP A 169 -7.65 13.85 4.66
C ASP A 169 -6.99 14.84 5.63
N SER A 170 -6.30 15.88 5.16
CA SER A 170 -5.72 16.90 6.04
C SER A 170 -6.80 17.58 6.89
N GLU A 171 -7.97 17.90 6.31
CA GLU A 171 -9.13 18.45 7.02
C GLU A 171 -9.70 17.50 8.10
N LYS A 172 -9.71 16.19 7.84
CA LYS A 172 -10.23 15.19 8.81
C LYS A 172 -9.30 15.02 10.01
N TYR A 173 -7.98 15.06 9.81
CA TYR A 173 -7.01 14.90 10.90
C TYR A 173 -7.05 16.06 11.89
N GLU A 174 -7.50 17.26 11.48
CA GLU A 174 -7.71 18.38 12.40
C GLU A 174 -8.87 18.17 13.38
N THR A 175 -9.84 17.31 13.04
CA THR A 175 -11.13 17.24 13.76
C THR A 175 -11.32 15.97 14.60
N ALA A 176 -10.76 14.83 14.21
CA ALA A 176 -10.84 13.59 14.98
C ALA A 176 -9.67 12.63 14.66
N PRO A 177 -8.62 12.53 15.50
CA PRO A 177 -7.57 11.54 15.28
C PRO A 177 -8.18 10.14 15.38
N LEU A 178 -8.00 9.32 14.34
CA LEU A 178 -8.39 7.91 14.36
C LEU A 178 -7.69 7.22 15.53
N THR A 179 -8.44 6.72 16.51
CA THR A 179 -7.88 5.95 17.62
C THR A 179 -7.25 4.66 17.09
N GLU A 180 -6.20 4.18 17.76
CA GLU A 180 -5.44 2.99 17.34
C GLU A 180 -6.31 1.73 17.15
N SER A 181 -7.41 1.62 17.90
CA SER A 181 -8.34 0.48 17.86
C SER A 181 -9.23 0.40 16.62
N ILE A 182 -9.40 1.50 15.87
CA ILE A 182 -10.23 1.53 14.64
C ILE A 182 -9.39 1.63 13.37
N ARG A 183 -8.06 1.77 13.49
CA ARG A 183 -7.18 1.84 12.34
C ARG A 183 -7.09 0.47 11.67
N GLU A 184 -7.11 0.52 10.33
CA GLU A 184 -6.84 -0.63 9.48
C GLU A 184 -5.45 -1.18 9.81
N LYS A 185 -5.35 -2.51 9.98
CA LYS A 185 -4.08 -3.20 10.18
C LYS A 185 -3.81 -4.13 9.01
N TYR A 186 -2.54 -4.23 8.69
CA TYR A 186 -2.04 -5.07 7.61
C TYR A 186 -1.17 -6.15 8.19
N GLN A 187 -1.52 -7.39 7.83
CA GLN A 187 -1.08 -8.58 8.53
C GLN A 187 -0.69 -9.65 7.49
N PRO A 188 0.43 -9.47 6.77
CA PRO A 188 0.94 -10.50 5.86
C PRO A 188 1.20 -11.79 6.62
N GLN A 189 0.79 -12.90 6.03
CA GLN A 189 0.97 -14.24 6.57
C GLN A 189 1.86 -15.03 5.61
N PHE A 190 3.09 -15.27 6.05
CA PHE A 190 4.10 -15.95 5.25
C PHE A 190 3.85 -17.46 5.26
N THR A 191 3.75 -18.04 4.07
CA THR A 191 3.73 -19.50 3.85
C THR A 191 5.08 -19.94 3.29
N THR A 192 5.25 -21.24 3.01
CA THR A 192 6.50 -21.77 2.45
C THR A 192 6.90 -21.09 1.14
N ASP A 193 5.93 -20.82 0.26
CA ASP A 193 6.19 -20.41 -1.13
C ASP A 193 5.50 -19.09 -1.50
N SER A 194 4.74 -18.48 -0.59
CA SER A 194 3.84 -17.37 -0.92
C SER A 194 3.45 -16.56 0.32
N VAL A 195 2.87 -15.38 0.11
CA VAL A 195 2.34 -14.53 1.19
C VAL A 195 0.84 -14.34 0.99
N ILE A 196 0.08 -14.50 2.08
CA ILE A 196 -1.36 -14.18 2.13
C ILE A 196 -1.52 -12.87 2.90
N ASP A 197 -1.99 -11.81 2.25
CA ASP A 197 -2.15 -10.52 2.90
C ASP A 197 -3.54 -10.40 3.52
N ILE A 198 -3.61 -10.15 4.83
CA ILE A 198 -4.87 -9.90 5.53
C ILE A 198 -4.95 -8.43 5.95
N ARG A 199 -6.05 -7.79 5.55
CA ARG A 199 -6.39 -6.41 5.90
C ARG A 199 -7.66 -6.39 6.75
N SER A 200 -7.53 -5.89 7.98
CA SER A 200 -8.64 -5.75 8.93
C SER A 200 -8.24 -4.86 10.10
N PRO A 201 -9.18 -4.13 10.74
CA PRO A 201 -8.95 -3.59 12.08
C PRO A 201 -8.78 -4.67 13.17
N ALA A 202 -9.27 -5.90 12.93
CA ALA A 202 -9.11 -7.03 13.84
C ALA A 202 -7.66 -7.56 13.82
N MET A 203 -7.16 -8.00 14.98
CA MET A 203 -5.90 -8.74 15.05
C MET A 203 -6.09 -10.16 14.53
N VAL A 204 -5.19 -10.59 13.66
CA VAL A 204 -5.05 -11.94 13.16
C VAL A 204 -4.07 -12.70 14.06
N SER A 205 -4.42 -13.94 14.39
CA SER A 205 -3.54 -14.84 15.15
C SER A 205 -3.77 -16.30 14.72
N SER A 206 -2.89 -17.20 15.15
CA SER A 206 -3.03 -18.64 14.90
C SER A 206 -3.22 -18.97 13.42
N PHE A 207 -2.50 -18.26 12.54
CA PHE A 207 -2.54 -18.50 11.12
C PHE A 207 -1.89 -19.85 10.80
N GLU A 208 -2.56 -20.63 9.95
CA GLU A 208 -2.04 -21.89 9.43
C GLU A 208 -2.52 -22.08 7.99
N HIS A 209 -1.62 -22.52 7.13
CA HIS A 209 -1.91 -22.94 5.76
C HIS A 209 -1.54 -24.41 5.62
N ILE A 210 -2.50 -25.24 5.22
CA ILE A 210 -2.33 -26.68 5.02
C ILE A 210 -2.48 -26.96 3.52
N PRO A 211 -1.37 -26.97 2.75
CA PRO A 211 -1.41 -27.03 1.29
C PRO A 211 -2.10 -28.29 0.75
N ASP A 212 -1.91 -29.43 1.42
CA ASP A 212 -2.44 -30.75 1.00
C ASP A 212 -3.96 -30.77 0.80
N ILE A 213 -4.67 -29.91 1.54
CA ILE A 213 -6.13 -29.80 1.46
C ILE A 213 -6.59 -28.37 1.10
N GLY A 214 -5.66 -27.48 0.74
CA GLY A 214 -5.93 -26.07 0.44
C GLY A 214 -6.61 -25.29 1.57
N LEU A 215 -6.41 -25.69 2.83
CA LEU A 215 -7.05 -25.05 3.98
C LEU A 215 -6.20 -23.89 4.48
N ILE A 216 -6.82 -22.71 4.57
CA ILE A 216 -6.28 -21.55 5.26
C ILE A 216 -7.13 -21.30 6.50
N THR A 217 -6.51 -21.22 7.67
CA THR A 217 -7.20 -20.94 8.93
C THR A 217 -6.48 -19.86 9.71
N PHE A 218 -7.24 -19.01 10.40
CA PHE A 218 -6.72 -18.00 11.31
C PHE A 218 -7.79 -17.56 12.29
N SER A 219 -7.41 -16.88 13.37
CA SER A 219 -8.33 -16.31 14.36
C SER A 219 -8.36 -14.80 14.27
N ILE A 220 -9.55 -14.21 14.40
CA ILE A 220 -9.75 -12.76 14.54
C ILE A 220 -10.24 -12.41 15.94
N ASP A 221 -9.74 -11.32 16.51
CA ASP A 221 -10.06 -10.89 17.88
C ASP A 221 -11.36 -10.09 18.03
N SER A 222 -11.92 -9.60 16.93
CA SER A 222 -13.08 -8.71 16.92
C SER A 222 -13.91 -8.87 15.64
N PRO A 223 -15.22 -8.56 15.68
CA PRO A 223 -16.13 -8.75 14.56
C PRO A 223 -16.04 -7.58 13.55
N GLN A 224 -14.84 -7.33 13.03
CA GLN A 224 -14.57 -6.28 12.04
C GLN A 224 -14.52 -6.87 10.64
N TYR A 225 -14.69 -6.05 9.60
CA TYR A 225 -14.52 -6.53 8.23
C TYR A 225 -13.11 -7.10 8.04
N VAL A 226 -13.01 -8.12 7.21
CA VAL A 226 -11.75 -8.77 6.85
C VAL A 226 -11.66 -8.84 5.34
N ILE A 227 -10.51 -8.49 4.80
CA ILE A 227 -10.17 -8.64 3.39
C ILE A 227 -8.91 -9.49 3.34
N VAL A 228 -8.96 -10.58 2.59
CA VAL A 228 -7.86 -11.52 2.41
C VAL A 228 -7.47 -11.51 0.94
N TYR A 229 -6.20 -11.27 0.66
CA TYR A 229 -5.61 -11.41 -0.67
C TYR A 229 -4.81 -12.71 -0.71
N ILE A 230 -5.22 -13.61 -1.60
CA ILE A 230 -4.68 -14.97 -1.68
C ILE A 230 -4.15 -15.18 -3.09
N PRO A 231 -2.87 -15.53 -3.27
CA PRO A 231 -2.35 -15.95 -4.57
C PRO A 231 -3.19 -17.10 -5.16
N LEU A 232 -3.52 -17.02 -6.46
CA LEU A 232 -4.44 -17.97 -7.10
C LEU A 232 -3.88 -19.40 -7.10
N GLU A 233 -2.57 -19.57 -7.02
CA GLU A 233 -1.91 -20.87 -6.86
C GLU A 233 -2.22 -21.57 -5.53
N LEU A 234 -2.70 -20.84 -4.51
CA LEU A 234 -3.03 -21.40 -3.20
C LEU A 234 -4.51 -21.81 -3.05
N ILE A 235 -5.36 -21.52 -4.04
CA ILE A 235 -6.81 -21.72 -3.92
C ILE A 235 -7.40 -22.44 -5.13
N SER A 236 -8.55 -23.09 -4.92
CA SER A 236 -9.35 -23.67 -6.00
C SER A 236 -10.37 -22.66 -6.55
N GLU A 237 -11.06 -23.01 -7.64
CA GLU A 237 -12.09 -22.14 -8.25
C GLU A 237 -13.25 -21.80 -7.30
N LYS A 238 -13.50 -22.64 -6.29
CA LYS A 238 -14.58 -22.48 -5.32
C LYS A 238 -14.05 -22.66 -3.90
N MET A 239 -14.11 -21.59 -3.12
CA MET A 239 -13.73 -21.61 -1.71
C MET A 239 -14.96 -21.35 -0.83
N LEU A 240 -15.08 -22.12 0.24
CA LEU A 240 -16.01 -21.88 1.33
C LEU A 240 -15.30 -21.08 2.42
N VAL A 241 -15.92 -19.98 2.86
CA VAL A 241 -15.46 -19.16 3.98
C VAL A 241 -16.41 -19.34 5.15
N THR A 242 -15.89 -19.72 6.31
CA THR A 242 -16.66 -19.80 7.55
C THR A 242 -15.97 -19.07 8.69
N VAL A 243 -16.76 -18.56 9.63
CA VAL A 243 -16.31 -17.97 10.89
C VAL A 243 -17.03 -18.71 12.01
N ASN A 244 -16.28 -19.42 12.86
CA ASN A 244 -16.82 -20.37 13.84
C ASN A 244 -17.81 -21.37 13.21
N GLY A 245 -17.49 -21.87 12.01
CA GLY A 245 -18.33 -22.81 11.27
C GLY A 245 -19.59 -22.21 10.62
N ASN A 246 -19.79 -20.89 10.70
CA ASN A 246 -20.92 -20.20 10.07
C ASN A 246 -20.47 -19.38 8.86
N ILE A 247 -21.23 -19.40 7.77
CA ILE A 247 -20.94 -18.56 6.60
C ILE A 247 -21.25 -17.08 6.95
N PRO A 248 -20.31 -16.14 6.74
CA PRO A 248 -20.55 -14.71 6.95
C PRO A 248 -21.70 -14.18 6.11
N ARG A 249 -22.42 -13.16 6.61
CA ARG A 249 -23.59 -12.58 5.89
C ARG A 249 -23.18 -11.80 4.64
N GLU A 250 -22.09 -11.07 4.74
CA GLU A 250 -21.50 -10.32 3.64
C GLU A 250 -20.23 -11.06 3.25
N LEU A 251 -20.27 -11.80 2.15
CA LEU A 251 -19.12 -12.48 1.57
C LEU A 251 -19.06 -12.10 0.09
N THR A 252 -17.92 -11.54 -0.31
CA THR A 252 -17.65 -11.19 -1.70
C THR A 252 -16.30 -11.74 -2.09
N THR A 253 -16.23 -12.36 -3.27
CA THR A 253 -15.00 -12.90 -3.84
C THR A 253 -14.75 -12.29 -5.20
N SER A 254 -13.51 -11.92 -5.51
CA SER A 254 -13.10 -11.52 -6.85
C SER A 254 -11.75 -12.15 -7.20
N ASN A 255 -11.65 -12.70 -8.41
CA ASN A 255 -10.38 -13.18 -8.94
C ASN A 255 -9.75 -12.11 -9.83
N ASN A 256 -8.43 -12.19 -10.01
CA ASN A 256 -7.67 -11.31 -10.88
C ASN A 256 -7.72 -9.83 -10.46
N VAL A 257 -7.52 -9.57 -9.16
CA VAL A 257 -7.59 -8.21 -8.62
C VAL A 257 -6.50 -7.35 -9.23
N LEU A 258 -6.91 -6.25 -9.88
CA LEU A 258 -6.03 -5.33 -10.61
C LEU A 258 -5.19 -6.01 -11.72
N GLY A 259 -5.64 -7.17 -12.24
CA GLY A 259 -4.91 -7.93 -13.26
C GLY A 259 -3.86 -8.89 -12.70
N GLU A 260 -3.65 -8.90 -11.38
CA GLU A 260 -2.72 -9.83 -10.72
C GLU A 260 -3.36 -11.19 -10.49
N LYS A 261 -2.55 -12.26 -10.42
CA LYS A 261 -3.02 -13.62 -10.10
C LYS A 261 -3.36 -13.79 -8.62
N ILE A 262 -4.27 -12.96 -8.13
CA ILE A 262 -4.68 -12.88 -6.74
C ILE A 262 -6.19 -12.88 -6.66
N ALA A 263 -6.72 -13.69 -5.74
CA ALA A 263 -8.09 -13.61 -5.30
C ALA A 263 -8.22 -12.71 -4.09
N MET A 264 -9.30 -11.93 -4.06
CA MET A 264 -9.72 -11.20 -2.88
C MET A 264 -10.98 -11.84 -2.31
N VAL A 265 -10.94 -12.10 -1.00
CA VAL A 265 -12.05 -12.57 -0.20
C VAL A 265 -12.34 -11.50 0.83
N ARG A 266 -13.52 -10.87 0.75
CA ARG A 266 -13.97 -9.88 1.73
C ARG A 266 -15.19 -10.40 2.47
N PHE A 267 -15.17 -10.27 3.80
CA PHE A 267 -16.32 -10.61 4.62
C PHE A 267 -16.49 -9.77 5.88
N VAL A 268 -17.70 -9.76 6.44
CA VAL A 268 -18.00 -9.16 7.74
C VAL A 268 -18.53 -10.24 8.71
N PRO A 269 -17.72 -10.64 9.71
CA PRO A 269 -18.10 -11.63 10.70
C PRO A 269 -19.07 -11.06 11.74
N GLN A 270 -19.97 -11.90 12.28
CA GLN A 270 -20.86 -11.49 13.39
C GLN A 270 -20.16 -11.54 14.75
N ASN A 271 -19.14 -12.40 14.89
CA ASN A 271 -18.40 -12.63 16.12
C ASN A 271 -16.91 -12.77 15.80
N ALA A 272 -16.07 -12.47 16.77
CA ALA A 272 -14.67 -12.91 16.77
C ALA A 272 -14.57 -14.44 16.71
N GLY A 273 -13.42 -14.97 16.28
CA GLY A 273 -13.15 -16.40 16.31
C GLY A 273 -12.40 -16.92 15.09
N VAL A 274 -12.56 -18.22 14.83
CA VAL A 274 -11.77 -18.94 13.83
C VAL A 274 -12.39 -18.78 12.45
N VAL A 275 -11.61 -18.23 11.54
CA VAL A 275 -11.87 -18.17 10.10
C VAL A 275 -11.29 -19.41 9.46
N MET A 276 -12.07 -20.08 8.60
CA MET A 276 -11.59 -21.16 7.73
C MET A 276 -11.96 -20.82 6.29
N ILE A 277 -10.98 -20.89 5.40
CA ILE A 277 -11.12 -20.76 3.96
C ILE A 277 -10.65 -22.08 3.36
N MET A 278 -11.55 -22.84 2.74
CA MET A 278 -11.27 -24.19 2.26
C MET A 278 -11.93 -24.44 0.89
N PRO A 279 -11.40 -25.38 0.08
CA PRO A 279 -12.05 -25.77 -1.16
C PRO A 279 -13.47 -26.28 -0.93
N PHE A 280 -14.39 -25.94 -1.84
CA PHE A 280 -15.76 -26.45 -1.87
C PHE A 280 -16.01 -27.21 -3.16
N GLU A 281 -16.47 -28.46 -3.04
CA GLU A 281 -16.82 -29.33 -4.19
C GLU A 281 -18.12 -28.87 -4.89
#